data_AF-A0A101SS07-F1
#
_entry.id   AF-A0A101SS07-F1
#
_cell.length_a   1.000
_cell.length_b   1.000
_cell.length_c   1.000
_cell.angle_alpha   90.00
_cell.angle_beta   90.00
_cell.angle_gamma   90.00
#
_symmetry.space_group_name_H-M   'P 1'
#
loop_
_entity.id
_entity.type
_entity.pdbx_description
1 polymer ?
#
loop_
_entity_poly.entity_id
_entity_poly.type
_entity_poly.pdbx_seq_one_letter_code
_entity_poly.pdbx_strand_id
1 'polypeptide(L)'
;MTASMAFYADTRTTVRLSQYGTDRAPILALDGADHSLTLSAFDTLPMAAHLAFARDLAAACADYVKALEVYAATVADNGQESIEGP
;
A
#
# COMPACT_ATOMS: atom_id res chain seq x y z
N MET A 1 -10.10 -9.00 20.84
CA MET A 1 -10.92 -9.17 19.61
C MET A 1 -10.24 -8.33 18.54
N THR A 2 -9.74 -8.95 17.47
CA THR A 2 -9.05 -8.25 16.37
C THR A 2 -9.98 -8.18 15.18
N ALA A 3 -10.27 -6.97 14.69
CA ALA A 3 -10.95 -6.78 13.42
C ALA A 3 -9.92 -6.95 12.30
N SER A 4 -10.26 -7.73 11.27
CA SER A 4 -9.50 -7.80 10.03
C SER A 4 -10.28 -7.07 8.95
N MET A 5 -9.64 -6.12 8.28
CA MET A 5 -10.17 -5.41 7.13
C MET A 5 -9.21 -5.59 5.96
N ALA A 6 -9.74 -5.92 4.80
CA ALA A 6 -8.97 -6.07 3.57
C ALA A 6 -9.38 -4.98 2.58
N PHE A 7 -8.40 -4.40 1.91
CA PHE A 7 -8.59 -3.48 0.80
C PHE A 7 -8.12 -4.17 -0.47
N TYR A 8 -9.00 -4.29 -1.45
CA TYR A 8 -8.67 -4.88 -2.75
C TYR A 8 -8.41 -3.74 -3.74
N ALA A 9 -7.16 -3.65 -4.19
CA ALA A 9 -6.76 -2.72 -5.24
C ALA A 9 -7.12 -3.29 -6.62
N ASP A 10 -7.57 -2.41 -7.51
CA ASP A 10 -7.86 -2.69 -8.90
C ASP A 10 -7.22 -1.62 -9.81
N THR A 11 -7.49 -1.70 -11.12
CA THR A 11 -6.95 -0.76 -12.11
C THR A 11 -7.44 0.68 -11.96
N ARG A 12 -8.45 0.93 -11.13
CA ARG A 12 -9.00 2.27 -10.84
C ARG A 12 -8.57 2.78 -9.46
N THR A 13 -7.86 1.95 -8.70
CA THR A 13 -7.39 2.33 -7.37
C THR A 13 -6.28 3.36 -7.48
N THR A 14 -6.41 4.44 -6.69
CA THR A 14 -5.42 5.51 -6.63
C THR A 14 -4.93 5.72 -5.20
N VAL A 15 -3.70 6.21 -5.07
CA VAL A 15 -3.13 6.62 -3.78
C VAL A 15 -3.03 8.14 -3.77
N ARG A 16 -3.62 8.79 -2.77
CA ARG A 16 -3.64 10.25 -2.63
C ARG A 16 -3.12 10.68 -1.27
N LEU A 17 -2.19 11.64 -1.26
CA LEU A 17 -1.75 12.34 -0.05
C LEU A 17 -2.41 13.71 0.01
N SER A 18 -3.19 13.95 1.06
CA SER A 18 -3.75 15.27 1.38
C SER A 18 -2.88 15.96 2.42
N GLN A 19 -2.30 17.11 2.04
CA GLN A 19 -1.47 17.93 2.92
C GLN A 19 -2.22 19.21 3.31
N TYR A 20 -2.10 19.59 4.58
CA TYR A 20 -2.81 20.75 5.16
C TYR A 20 -1.84 21.77 5.76
N GLY A 21 -0.59 21.80 5.27
CA GLY A 21 0.46 22.64 5.85
C GLY A 21 0.78 22.24 7.30
N THR A 22 0.83 23.24 8.19
CA THR A 22 1.08 23.05 9.62
C THR A 22 -0.18 22.93 10.46
N ASP A 23 -1.36 23.13 9.86
CA ASP A 23 -2.62 23.26 10.59
C ASP A 23 -3.19 21.91 11.01
N ARG A 24 -2.90 20.85 10.23
CA ARG A 24 -3.38 19.48 10.48
C ARG A 24 -2.37 18.45 10.01
N ALA A 25 -2.42 17.27 10.63
CA ALA A 25 -1.65 16.13 10.16
C ALA A 25 -2.10 15.71 8.75
N PRO A 26 -1.17 15.25 7.89
CA PRO A 26 -1.50 14.78 6.55
C PRO A 26 -2.33 13.49 6.61
N ILE A 27 -3.15 13.28 5.58
CA ILE A 27 -3.95 12.06 5.40
C ILE A 27 -3.48 11.35 4.14
N LEU A 28 -3.19 10.06 4.25
CA LEU A 28 -2.94 9.18 3.10
C LEU A 28 -4.21 8.37 2.82
N ALA A 29 -4.69 8.37 1.59
CA ALA A 29 -5.88 7.66 1.17
C ALA A 29 -5.56 6.68 0.04
N LEU A 30 -6.16 5.49 0.11
CA LEU A 30 -6.31 4.56 -1.00
C LEU A 30 -7.76 4.60 -1.43
N ASP A 31 -8.02 5.16 -2.61
CA ASP A 31 -9.37 5.35 -3.14
C ASP A 31 -9.61 4.35 -4.26
N GLY A 32 -10.57 3.46 -4.07
CA GLY A 32 -11.19 2.64 -5.12
C GLY A 32 -12.44 3.32 -5.68
N ALA A 33 -13.15 2.62 -6.56
CA ALA A 33 -14.37 3.16 -7.18
C ALA A 33 -15.48 3.43 -6.15
N ASP A 34 -15.70 2.47 -5.23
CA ASP A 34 -16.82 2.51 -4.28
C ASP A 34 -16.35 2.39 -2.81
N HIS A 35 -15.03 2.39 -2.58
CA HIS A 35 -14.43 2.18 -1.26
C HIS A 35 -13.20 3.08 -1.09
N SER A 36 -12.95 3.53 0.13
CA SER A 36 -11.68 4.18 0.48
C SER A 36 -11.13 3.64 1.79
N LEU A 37 -9.81 3.58 1.87
CA LEU A 37 -9.07 3.34 3.11
C LEU A 37 -8.23 4.59 3.38
N THR A 38 -8.48 5.23 4.53
CA THR A 38 -7.71 6.40 4.95
C THR A 38 -6.83 6.06 6.14
N LEU A 39 -5.57 6.45 6.02
CA LEU A 39 -4.59 6.45 7.08
C LEU A 39 -4.49 7.90 7.56
N SER A 40 -5.14 8.17 8.68
CA SER A 40 -5.07 9.46 9.37
C SER A 40 -4.31 9.30 10.67
N ALA A 41 -3.50 10.31 10.99
CA ALA A 41 -3.04 10.49 12.36
C ALA A 41 -4.26 10.75 13.24
N PHE A 42 -4.50 9.90 14.24
CA PHE A 42 -5.40 10.23 15.33
C PHE A 42 -4.74 11.30 16.22
N ASP A 43 -5.45 12.38 16.50
CA ASP A 43 -4.97 13.51 17.31
C ASP A 43 -4.56 13.11 18.74
N THR A 44 -4.96 11.91 19.17
CA THR A 44 -4.65 11.34 20.48
C THR A 44 -3.24 10.74 20.58
N LEU A 45 -2.53 10.55 19.45
CA LEU A 45 -1.19 9.98 19.42
C LEU A 45 -0.12 11.07 19.22
N PRO A 46 1.04 10.98 19.92
CA PRO A 46 2.16 11.90 19.71
C PRO A 46 2.70 11.86 18.28
N MET A 47 3.12 13.01 17.74
CA MET A 47 3.67 13.12 16.38
C MET A 47 4.86 12.19 16.12
N ALA A 48 5.69 11.94 17.13
CA ALA A 48 6.81 11.00 17.02
C ALA A 48 6.34 9.56 16.72
N ALA A 49 5.20 9.13 17.28
CA ALA A 49 4.62 7.82 17.00
C ALA A 49 4.04 7.75 15.59
N HIS A 50 3.38 8.82 15.14
CA HIS A 50 2.89 8.94 13.75
C HIS A 50 4.05 8.85 12.74
N LEU A 51 5.15 9.54 13.01
CA LEU A 51 6.35 9.50 12.16
C LEU A 51 7.01 8.12 12.14
N ALA A 52 7.08 7.44 13.28
CA ALA A 52 7.60 6.07 13.34
C ALA A 52 6.75 5.12 12.49
N PHE A 53 5.43 5.14 12.69
CA PHE A 53 4.49 4.34 11.90
C PHE A 53 4.60 4.63 10.39
N ALA A 54 4.67 5.91 9.99
CA ALA A 54 4.78 6.28 8.59
C ALA A 54 6.08 5.77 7.94
N ARG A 55 7.18 5.73 8.69
CA ARG A 55 8.46 5.19 8.22
C ARG A 55 8.40 3.67 8.06
N ASP A 56 7.82 2.98 9.02
CA ASP A 56 7.65 1.53 8.97
C ASP A 56 6.73 1.12 7.80
N LEU A 57 5.65 1.87 7.59
CA LEU A 57 4.76 1.69 6.44
C LEU A 57 5.52 1.89 5.11
N ALA A 58 6.31 2.96 4.99
CA ALA A 58 7.08 3.22 3.77
C ALA A 58 8.11 2.11 3.48
N ALA A 59 8.80 1.61 4.51
CA ALA A 59 9.73 0.49 4.38
C ALA A 59 9.02 -0.79 3.92
N ALA A 60 7.88 -1.12 4.54
CA ALA A 60 7.08 -2.29 4.16
C ALA A 60 6.56 -2.19 2.72
N CYS A 61 6.10 -1.00 2.28
CA CYS A 61 5.70 -0.79 0.89
C CYS A 61 6.87 -0.99 -0.09
N ALA A 62 8.07 -0.50 0.23
CA ALA A 62 9.25 -0.68 -0.62
C ALA A 62 9.63 -2.16 -0.75
N ASP A 63 9.57 -2.92 0.34
CA ASP A 63 9.85 -4.37 0.30
C ASP A 63 8.74 -5.15 -0.42
N TYR A 64 7.48 -4.72 -0.29
CA TYR A 64 6.37 -5.27 -1.06
C TYR A 64 6.56 -5.10 -2.58
N VAL A 65 7.03 -3.93 -3.03
CA VAL A 65 7.34 -3.70 -4.45
C VAL A 65 8.41 -4.67 -4.95
N LYS A 66 9.53 -4.82 -4.22
CA LYS A 66 10.58 -5.80 -4.59
C LYS A 66 10.03 -7.22 -4.67
N ALA A 67 9.20 -7.61 -3.72
CA ALA A 67 8.59 -8.94 -3.71
C ALA A 67 7.66 -9.16 -4.91
N LEU A 68 6.87 -8.15 -5.29
CA LEU A 68 6.03 -8.19 -6.49
C LEU A 68 6.85 -8.28 -7.78
N GLU A 69 7.96 -7.54 -7.89
CA GLU A 69 8.85 -7.60 -9.05
C GLU A 69 9.46 -9.00 -9.22
N VAL A 70 9.95 -9.59 -8.12
CA VAL A 70 10.47 -10.97 -8.12
C VAL A 70 9.38 -11.97 -8.51
N TYR A 71 8.18 -11.83 -7.94
CA TYR A 71 7.06 -12.70 -8.27
C TYR A 71 6.67 -12.58 -9.76
N ALA A 72 6.58 -11.36 -10.28
CA ALA A 72 6.24 -11.10 -11.67
C ALA A 72 7.27 -11.71 -12.64
N ALA A 73 8.56 -11.63 -12.31
CA ALA A 73 9.63 -12.26 -13.10
C ALA A 73 9.46 -13.79 -13.14
N THR A 74 9.17 -14.42 -12.00
CA THR A 74 8.93 -15.88 -11.92
C THR A 74 7.69 -16.31 -12.70
N VAL A 75 6.60 -15.54 -12.65
CA VAL A 75 5.37 -15.84 -13.42
C VAL A 75 5.63 -15.74 -14.92
N ALA A 76 6.43 -14.77 -15.37
CA ALA A 76 6.79 -14.64 -16.78
C ALA A 76 7.65 -15.80 -17.28
N ASP A 77 8.60 -16.28 -16.46
CA ASP A 77 9.50 -17.39 -16.80
C ASP A 77 8.74 -18.73 -16.90
N ASN A 78 7.87 -19.02 -15.93
CA ASN A 78 7.02 -20.21 -15.92
C ASN A 78 5.95 -20.22 -17.03
N GLY A 79 5.59 -19.06 -17.57
CA GLY A 79 4.70 -18.95 -18.74
C GLY A 79 5.38 -19.31 -20.06
N GLN A 80 6.72 -19.35 -20.08
CA GLN A 80 7.53 -19.59 -21.28
C GLN A 80 7.97 -21.06 -21.42
N GLU A 81 7.87 -21.88 -20.36
CA GLU A 81 8.20 -23.32 -20.39
C GLU A 81 7.12 -24.22 -21.05
N SER A 82 6.00 -23.67 -21.56
CA SER A 82 4.92 -24.47 -22.17
C SER A 82 4.94 -24.55 -23.71
N ILE A 83 6.06 -24.26 -24.38
CA ILE A 83 6.16 -24.38 -25.85
C ILE A 83 7.52 -24.97 -26.30
N GLU A 84 7.75 -26.26 -26.03
CA GLU A 84 8.60 -27.17 -26.82
C GLU A 84 8.42 -28.59 -26.24
N GLY A 85 7.48 -29.41 -26.74
CA GLY A 85 7.76 -30.51 -27.70
C GLY A 85 7.86 -31.87 -26.97
N PRO A 86 7.59 -33.04 -27.60
CA PRO A 86 7.40 -33.33 -29.02
C PRO A 86 5.97 -33.74 -29.44
#